data_AF-A0A9P0YIR9-F1
#
_entry.id   AF-A0A9P0YIR9-F1
#
_cell.length_a   1.000
_cell.length_b   1.000
_cell.length_c   1.000
_cell.angle_alpha   90.00
_cell.angle_beta   90.00
_cell.angle_gamma   90.00
#
_symmetry.space_group_name_H-M   'P 1'
#
loop_
_entity.id
_entity.type
_entity.pdbx_description
1 polymer ?
#
loop_
_entity_poly.entity_id
_entity_poly.type
_entity_poly.pdbx_seq_one_letter_code
_entity_poly.pdbx_strand_id
1 'polypeptide(L)'
;MEETQTSNNHVLGQSSLNSKRLLRRKSLKWWLNAQTWFMTIKFWMFVSLSARRRRTRGIRYIIDNHSKREGYFKRLVNGPESNCISQLRMSHAAFFKLCDMLVTKGGLRPTRHLIVEEQVAIFLLVLSHHHKNRTLILDFQRSGRTISKCFSTVIHAVLQLHSTLYAKPQPITMECEDDRWRTFQNCVGALDGTYIDVHASPNDHNRFRSRKGRIATNVLYVCNPQMEFIYVFPGWEDQLQMVEFCEMPSQEGSEFHKSVYYLVDGGYANCEGFLAPV
;
A
#
# COMPACT_ATOMS: atom_id res chain seq x y z
N MET A 1 -38.01 88.65 -52.66
CA MET A 1 -38.25 87.22 -52.99
C MET A 1 -36.96 86.40 -53.07
N GLU A 2 -35.77 86.96 -52.83
CA GLU A 2 -34.50 86.20 -52.85
C GLU A 2 -34.05 85.65 -51.47
N GLU A 3 -34.39 86.31 -50.36
CA GLU A 3 -33.92 85.88 -49.02
C GLU A 3 -34.51 84.53 -48.54
N THR A 4 -35.69 84.15 -49.03
CA THR A 4 -36.34 82.87 -48.68
C THR A 4 -35.74 81.67 -49.41
N GLN A 5 -35.12 81.85 -50.58
CA GLN A 5 -34.47 80.76 -51.34
C GLN A 5 -33.07 80.43 -50.81
N THR A 6 -32.29 81.44 -50.38
CA THR A 6 -31.00 81.25 -49.72
C THR A 6 -31.14 80.56 -48.37
N SER A 7 -32.18 80.90 -47.59
CA SER A 7 -32.47 80.25 -46.31
C SER A 7 -32.85 78.77 -46.47
N ASN A 8 -33.73 78.44 -47.43
CA ASN A 8 -34.15 77.06 -47.70
C ASN A 8 -33.00 76.17 -48.22
N ASN A 9 -32.12 76.70 -49.07
CA ASN A 9 -30.96 75.96 -49.57
C ASN A 9 -29.90 75.72 -48.49
N HIS A 10 -29.74 76.66 -47.56
CA HIS A 10 -28.84 76.50 -46.41
C HIS A 10 -29.37 75.42 -45.43
N VAL A 11 -30.69 75.38 -45.20
CA VAL A 11 -31.36 74.35 -44.37
C VAL A 11 -31.30 72.96 -45.02
N LEU A 12 -31.51 72.86 -46.33
CA LEU A 12 -31.36 71.60 -47.11
C LEU A 12 -29.91 71.09 -47.15
N GLY A 13 -28.93 72.00 -47.24
CA GLY A 13 -27.51 71.67 -47.15
C GLY A 13 -27.12 71.14 -45.77
N GLN A 14 -27.61 71.77 -44.70
CA GLN A 14 -27.38 71.32 -43.32
C GLN A 14 -28.06 69.98 -43.01
N SER A 15 -29.27 69.73 -43.51
CA SER A 15 -29.97 68.45 -43.30
C SER A 15 -29.28 67.28 -44.02
N SER A 16 -28.77 67.50 -45.24
CA SER A 16 -27.97 66.53 -46.01
C SER A 16 -26.58 66.25 -45.39
N LEU A 17 -25.91 67.27 -44.86
CA LEU A 17 -24.67 67.10 -44.11
C LEU A 17 -24.89 66.34 -42.79
N ASN A 18 -25.99 66.63 -42.09
CA ASN A 18 -26.36 65.92 -40.85
C ASN A 18 -26.73 64.46 -41.11
N SER A 19 -27.43 64.13 -42.20
CA SER A 19 -27.75 62.74 -42.58
C SER A 19 -26.49 61.96 -42.96
N LYS A 20 -25.55 62.55 -43.72
CA LYS A 20 -24.24 61.94 -44.03
C LYS A 20 -23.39 61.70 -42.77
N ARG A 21 -23.40 62.65 -41.82
CA ARG A 21 -22.73 62.48 -40.51
C ARG A 21 -23.40 61.39 -39.67
N LEU A 22 -24.73 61.29 -39.70
CA LEU A 22 -25.48 60.24 -39.00
C LEU A 22 -25.18 58.86 -39.58
N LEU A 23 -25.13 58.73 -40.91
CA LEU A 23 -24.78 57.50 -41.62
C LEU A 23 -23.33 57.07 -41.32
N ARG A 24 -22.37 58.00 -41.29
CA ARG A 24 -20.99 57.72 -40.87
C ARG A 24 -20.91 57.26 -39.42
N ARG A 25 -21.65 57.90 -38.50
CA ARG A 25 -21.73 57.47 -37.09
C ARG A 25 -22.36 56.08 -36.94
N LYS A 26 -23.42 55.78 -37.71
CA LYS A 26 -24.03 54.44 -37.75
C LYS A 26 -23.04 53.43 -38.30
N SER A 27 -22.41 53.69 -39.44
CA SER A 27 -21.38 52.82 -40.03
C SER A 27 -20.21 52.57 -39.09
N LEU A 28 -19.70 53.60 -38.41
CA LEU A 28 -18.63 53.46 -37.40
C LEU A 28 -19.09 52.61 -36.21
N LYS A 29 -20.33 52.78 -35.72
CA LYS A 29 -20.92 51.92 -34.69
C LYS A 29 -21.06 50.47 -35.17
N TRP A 30 -21.46 50.25 -36.43
CA TRP A 30 -21.50 48.92 -37.04
C TRP A 30 -20.11 48.27 -37.11
N TRP A 31 -19.09 49.03 -37.52
CA TRP A 31 -17.69 48.57 -37.53
C TRP A 31 -17.15 48.25 -36.13
N LEU A 32 -17.41 49.12 -35.15
CA LEU A 32 -17.02 48.90 -33.75
C LEU A 32 -17.70 47.65 -33.18
N ASN A 33 -19.00 47.47 -33.42
CA ASN A 33 -19.74 46.27 -32.99
C ASN A 33 -19.22 45.01 -33.68
N ALA A 34 -18.95 45.05 -34.99
CA ALA A 34 -18.38 43.90 -35.70
C ALA A 34 -16.99 43.52 -35.13
N GLN A 35 -16.17 44.51 -34.80
CA GLN A 35 -14.86 44.30 -34.18
C GLN A 35 -14.96 43.72 -32.76
N THR A 36 -15.91 44.17 -31.94
CA THR A 36 -16.13 43.57 -30.61
C THR A 36 -16.62 42.13 -30.73
N TRP A 37 -17.56 41.83 -31.63
CA TRP A 37 -17.99 40.46 -31.92
C TRP A 37 -16.85 39.56 -32.40
N PHE A 38 -15.95 40.07 -33.25
CA PHE A 38 -14.78 39.31 -33.68
C PHE A 38 -13.81 39.01 -32.53
N MET A 39 -13.55 39.98 -31.65
CA MET A 39 -12.67 39.81 -30.50
C MET A 39 -13.27 38.84 -29.46
N THR A 40 -14.59 38.88 -29.22
CA THR A 40 -15.24 37.93 -28.30
C THR A 40 -15.20 36.50 -28.84
N ILE A 41 -15.43 36.30 -30.15
CA ILE A 41 -15.30 34.99 -30.79
C ILE A 41 -13.87 34.46 -30.65
N LYS A 42 -12.85 35.28 -30.94
CA LYS A 42 -11.44 34.87 -30.78
C LYS A 42 -11.09 34.55 -29.32
N PHE A 43 -11.60 35.33 -28.37
CA PHE A 43 -11.41 35.07 -26.94
C PHE A 43 -12.03 33.73 -26.53
N TRP A 44 -13.27 33.47 -26.90
CA TRP A 44 -13.94 32.19 -26.62
C TRP A 44 -13.28 30.99 -27.32
N MET A 45 -12.78 31.19 -28.55
CA MET A 45 -11.99 30.18 -29.26
C MET A 45 -10.65 29.91 -28.55
N PHE A 46 -9.98 30.94 -28.05
CA PHE A 46 -8.75 30.79 -27.27
C PHE A 46 -9.01 30.08 -25.93
N VAL A 47 -10.09 30.45 -25.23
CA VAL A 47 -10.51 29.80 -23.97
C VAL A 47 -10.87 28.33 -24.21
N SER A 48 -11.62 28.02 -25.27
CA SER A 48 -12.01 26.64 -25.60
C SER A 48 -10.82 25.79 -26.05
N LEU A 49 -9.92 26.33 -26.87
CA LEU A 49 -8.66 25.68 -27.24
C LEU A 49 -7.75 25.48 -26.03
N SER A 50 -7.68 26.46 -25.12
CA SER A 50 -6.90 26.35 -23.89
C SER A 50 -7.48 25.33 -22.92
N ALA A 51 -8.80 25.25 -22.79
CA ALA A 51 -9.50 24.23 -22.03
C ALA A 51 -9.31 22.83 -22.67
N ARG A 52 -9.42 22.72 -24.00
CA ARG A 52 -9.16 21.48 -24.75
C ARG A 52 -7.71 21.04 -24.56
N ARG A 53 -6.72 21.91 -24.73
CA ARG A 53 -5.30 21.62 -24.48
C ARG A 53 -5.04 21.19 -23.04
N ARG A 54 -5.67 21.83 -22.05
CA ARG A 54 -5.56 21.40 -20.63
C ARG A 54 -6.14 20.00 -20.43
N ARG A 55 -7.31 19.73 -21.00
CA ARG A 55 -7.95 18.40 -20.97
C ARG A 55 -7.09 17.33 -21.64
N THR A 56 -6.57 17.60 -22.84
CA THR A 56 -5.69 16.67 -23.58
C THR A 56 -4.38 16.43 -22.84
N ARG A 57 -3.78 17.47 -22.22
CA ARG A 57 -2.60 17.32 -21.35
C ARG A 57 -2.90 16.47 -20.11
N GLY A 58 -4.05 16.68 -19.48
CA GLY A 58 -4.50 15.86 -18.34
C GLY A 58 -4.69 14.39 -18.74
N ILE A 59 -5.34 14.12 -19.87
CA ILE A 59 -5.51 12.76 -20.41
C ILE A 59 -4.13 12.14 -20.72
N ARG A 60 -3.24 12.89 -21.39
CA ARG A 60 -1.88 12.41 -21.71
C ARG A 60 -1.07 12.11 -20.46
N TYR A 61 -1.17 12.95 -19.42
CA TYR A 61 -0.53 12.70 -18.13
C TYR A 61 -1.07 11.42 -17.47
N ILE A 62 -2.38 11.19 -17.51
CA ILE A 62 -3.00 9.97 -16.97
C ILE A 62 -2.51 8.72 -17.73
N ILE A 63 -2.45 8.78 -19.06
CA ILE A 63 -2.00 7.66 -19.91
C ILE A 63 -0.50 7.38 -19.69
N ASP A 64 0.35 8.41 -19.74
CA ASP A 64 1.80 8.26 -19.52
C ASP A 64 2.09 7.69 -18.11
N ASN A 65 1.35 8.18 -17.11
CA ASN A 65 1.45 7.66 -15.75
C ASN A 65 1.00 6.18 -15.68
N HIS A 66 -0.12 5.82 -16.32
CA HIS A 66 -0.56 4.42 -16.41
C HIS A 66 0.48 3.52 -17.09
N SER A 67 1.07 3.95 -18.21
CA SER A 67 2.11 3.20 -18.92
C SER A 67 3.38 3.02 -18.07
N LYS A 68 3.79 4.06 -17.32
CA LYS A 68 4.95 3.99 -16.41
C LYS A 68 4.72 3.06 -15.23
N ARG A 69 3.52 3.11 -14.62
CA ARG A 69 3.07 2.21 -13.54
C ARG A 69 3.21 0.76 -13.95
N GLU A 70 2.59 0.45 -15.08
CA GLU A 70 2.59 -0.89 -15.64
C GLU A 70 4.02 -1.34 -15.98
N GLY A 71 4.85 -0.43 -16.48
CA GLY A 71 6.24 -0.70 -16.82
C GLY A 71 7.11 -1.12 -15.64
N TYR A 72 7.04 -0.42 -14.49
CA TYR A 72 7.86 -0.79 -13.33
C TYR A 72 7.43 -2.13 -12.74
N PHE A 73 6.13 -2.30 -12.48
CA PHE A 73 5.60 -3.54 -11.92
C PHE A 73 5.86 -4.75 -12.85
N LYS A 74 5.69 -4.60 -14.17
CA LYS A 74 6.02 -5.67 -15.12
C LYS A 74 7.51 -6.03 -15.12
N ARG A 75 8.42 -5.07 -14.96
CA ARG A 75 9.87 -5.39 -14.88
C ARG A 75 10.23 -6.16 -13.61
N LEU A 76 9.46 -5.97 -12.54
CA LEU A 76 9.65 -6.61 -11.25
C LEU A 76 9.16 -8.07 -11.27
N VAL A 77 7.96 -8.31 -11.79
CA VAL A 77 7.26 -9.61 -11.70
C VAL A 77 7.32 -10.42 -13.00
N ASN A 78 7.39 -9.77 -14.16
CA ASN A 78 7.49 -10.44 -15.47
C ASN A 78 8.90 -10.34 -16.08
N GLY A 79 9.87 -9.81 -15.32
CA GLY A 79 11.28 -9.77 -15.71
C GLY A 79 11.97 -11.13 -15.52
N PRO A 80 13.31 -11.18 -15.56
CA PRO A 80 14.07 -12.35 -15.14
C PRO A 80 13.78 -12.72 -13.68
N GLU A 81 13.80 -14.01 -13.35
CA GLU A 81 13.52 -14.50 -12.00
C GLU A 81 14.45 -13.90 -10.93
N SER A 82 15.69 -13.57 -11.30
CA SER A 82 16.64 -12.85 -10.44
C SER A 82 16.10 -11.51 -9.94
N ASN A 83 15.27 -10.81 -10.72
CA ASN A 83 14.66 -9.56 -10.30
C ASN A 83 13.64 -9.80 -9.19
N CYS A 84 12.76 -10.77 -9.36
CA CYS A 84 11.77 -11.10 -8.34
C CYS A 84 12.45 -11.59 -7.05
N ILE A 85 13.46 -12.46 -7.15
CA ILE A 85 14.21 -12.92 -5.97
C ILE A 85 14.95 -11.76 -5.30
N SER A 86 15.65 -10.92 -6.07
CA SER A 86 16.43 -9.83 -5.49
C SER A 86 15.57 -8.74 -4.87
N GLN A 87 14.40 -8.43 -5.45
CA GLN A 87 13.55 -7.32 -5.03
C GLN A 87 12.40 -7.74 -4.10
N LEU A 88 11.76 -8.88 -4.37
CA LEU A 88 10.61 -9.40 -3.63
C LEU A 88 10.96 -10.54 -2.67
N ARG A 89 12.22 -11.02 -2.69
CA ARG A 89 12.75 -12.10 -1.82
C ARG A 89 12.08 -13.45 -2.03
N MET A 90 11.48 -13.66 -3.20
CA MET A 90 10.82 -14.92 -3.57
C MET A 90 10.82 -15.11 -5.09
N SER A 91 10.64 -16.35 -5.54
CA SER A 91 10.48 -16.67 -6.97
C SER A 91 9.15 -16.17 -7.52
N HIS A 92 9.00 -16.13 -8.85
CA HIS A 92 7.72 -15.76 -9.48
C HIS A 92 6.59 -16.69 -9.02
N ALA A 93 6.85 -18.01 -9.00
CA ALA A 93 5.86 -19.00 -8.61
C ALA A 93 5.39 -18.80 -7.15
N ALA A 94 6.33 -18.55 -6.23
CA ALA A 94 6.01 -18.26 -4.84
C ALA A 94 5.22 -16.95 -4.68
N PHE A 95 5.59 -15.90 -5.44
CA PHE A 95 4.89 -14.62 -5.43
C PHE A 95 3.43 -14.74 -5.86
N PHE A 96 3.15 -15.39 -6.99
CA PHE A 96 1.79 -15.57 -7.46
C PHE A 96 0.98 -16.51 -6.55
N LYS A 97 1.62 -17.55 -5.99
CA LYS A 97 0.99 -18.41 -4.99
C LYS A 97 0.62 -17.64 -3.72
N LEU A 98 1.48 -16.74 -3.25
CA LEU A 98 1.17 -15.85 -2.13
C LEU A 98 0.00 -14.92 -2.46
N CYS A 99 -0.02 -14.33 -3.65
CA CYS A 99 -1.12 -13.47 -4.09
C CYS A 99 -2.45 -14.23 -4.11
N ASP A 100 -2.47 -15.45 -4.65
CA ASP A 100 -3.65 -16.32 -4.65
C ASP A 100 -4.13 -16.63 -3.23
N MET A 101 -3.23 -17.07 -2.34
CA MET A 101 -3.54 -17.32 -0.94
C MET A 101 -4.12 -16.09 -0.23
N LEU A 102 -3.56 -14.92 -0.48
CA LEU A 102 -4.05 -13.66 0.10
C LEU A 102 -5.45 -13.30 -0.38
N VAL A 103 -5.81 -13.65 -1.62
CA VAL A 103 -7.17 -13.45 -2.14
C VAL A 103 -8.13 -14.48 -1.55
N THR A 104 -7.78 -15.76 -1.63
CA THR A 104 -8.69 -16.86 -1.30
C THR A 104 -8.91 -17.01 0.20
N LYS A 105 -7.84 -16.84 1.00
CA LYS A 105 -7.84 -17.07 2.45
C LYS A 105 -7.66 -15.77 3.23
N GLY A 106 -6.84 -14.86 2.72
CA GLY A 106 -6.56 -13.57 3.38
C GLY A 106 -7.65 -12.50 3.17
N GLY A 107 -8.60 -12.72 2.26
CA GLY A 107 -9.66 -11.77 1.95
C GLY A 107 -9.20 -10.50 1.22
N LEU A 108 -7.98 -10.48 0.70
CA LEU A 108 -7.43 -9.34 -0.04
C LEU A 108 -8.19 -9.16 -1.36
N ARG A 109 -8.59 -7.91 -1.66
CA ARG A 109 -9.36 -7.59 -2.87
C ARG A 109 -8.65 -6.55 -3.72
N PRO A 110 -8.81 -6.60 -5.05
CA PRO A 110 -8.37 -5.51 -5.91
C PRO A 110 -9.18 -4.25 -5.60
N THR A 111 -8.57 -3.11 -5.85
CA THR A 111 -9.26 -1.81 -5.81
C THR A 111 -9.49 -1.31 -7.23
N ARG A 112 -10.31 -0.26 -7.40
CA ARG A 112 -10.53 0.37 -8.71
C ARG A 112 -9.24 0.75 -9.45
N HIS A 113 -8.15 1.00 -8.72
CA HIS A 113 -6.94 1.55 -9.28
C HIS A 113 -5.70 0.67 -9.10
N LEU A 114 -5.74 -0.37 -8.25
CA LEU A 114 -4.62 -1.28 -7.99
C LEU A 114 -5.11 -2.73 -8.00
N ILE A 115 -4.41 -3.57 -8.74
CA ILE A 115 -4.57 -5.02 -8.71
C ILE A 115 -3.95 -5.61 -7.43
N VAL A 116 -4.22 -6.88 -7.14
CA VAL A 116 -3.73 -7.54 -5.92
C VAL A 116 -2.22 -7.62 -5.92
N GLU A 117 -1.64 -8.01 -7.04
CA GLU A 117 -0.21 -8.27 -7.20
C GLU A 117 0.60 -6.98 -7.02
N GLU A 118 0.10 -5.84 -7.51
CA GLU A 118 0.72 -4.53 -7.29
C GLU A 118 0.72 -4.17 -5.78
N GLN A 119 -0.38 -4.45 -5.07
CA GLN A 119 -0.47 -4.21 -3.62
C GLN A 119 0.53 -5.08 -2.85
N VAL A 120 0.61 -6.38 -3.18
CA VAL A 120 1.54 -7.33 -2.55
C VAL A 120 2.99 -6.97 -2.85
N ALA A 121 3.31 -6.59 -4.08
CA ALA A 121 4.65 -6.15 -4.46
C ALA A 121 5.10 -4.90 -3.68
N ILE A 122 4.21 -3.90 -3.52
CA ILE A 122 4.49 -2.71 -2.69
C ILE A 122 4.81 -3.12 -1.25
N PHE A 123 4.00 -4.01 -0.67
CA PHE A 123 4.21 -4.50 0.69
C PHE A 123 5.55 -5.23 0.85
N LEU A 124 5.86 -6.15 -0.07
CA LEU A 124 7.10 -6.92 -0.05
C LEU A 124 8.35 -6.04 -0.24
N LEU A 125 8.29 -5.01 -1.08
CA LEU A 125 9.41 -4.07 -1.24
C LEU A 125 9.72 -3.30 0.05
N VAL A 126 8.68 -2.94 0.83
CA VAL A 126 8.88 -2.32 2.15
C VAL A 126 9.57 -3.30 3.10
N LEU A 127 9.15 -4.57 3.15
CA LEU A 127 9.76 -5.56 4.02
C LEU A 127 11.18 -5.97 3.59
N SER A 128 11.42 -6.08 2.29
CA SER A 128 12.64 -6.67 1.72
C SER A 128 13.84 -5.72 1.75
N HIS A 129 13.58 -4.41 1.62
CA HIS A 129 14.62 -3.39 1.45
C HIS A 129 14.37 -2.13 2.27
N HIS A 130 13.38 -2.12 3.16
CA HIS A 130 12.99 -0.94 3.93
C HIS A 130 12.70 0.28 3.04
N HIS A 131 12.10 0.05 1.86
CA HIS A 131 11.76 1.14 0.94
C HIS A 131 10.82 2.14 1.64
N LYS A 132 11.24 3.41 1.67
CA LYS A 132 10.45 4.47 2.27
C LYS A 132 9.26 4.79 1.37
N ASN A 133 8.14 5.18 1.98
CA ASN A 133 6.92 5.55 1.27
C ASN A 133 7.20 6.55 0.12
N ARG A 134 8.01 7.58 0.37
CA ARG A 134 8.40 8.58 -0.64
C ARG A 134 9.07 8.00 -1.90
N THR A 135 9.79 6.89 -1.77
CA THR A 135 10.45 6.20 -2.90
C THR A 135 9.39 5.46 -3.72
N LEU A 136 8.53 4.70 -3.04
CA LEU A 136 7.45 3.93 -3.67
C LEU A 136 6.41 4.81 -4.37
N ILE A 137 6.21 6.05 -3.91
CA ILE A 137 5.40 7.05 -4.62
C ILE A 137 5.92 7.26 -6.04
N LEU A 138 7.24 7.34 -6.22
CA LEU A 138 7.85 7.53 -7.54
C LEU A 138 7.83 6.25 -8.36
N ASP A 139 8.14 5.10 -7.77
CA ASP A 139 8.25 3.83 -8.49
C ASP A 139 6.88 3.35 -9.00
N PHE A 140 5.86 3.39 -8.14
CA PHE A 140 4.49 2.96 -8.47
C PHE A 140 3.60 4.13 -8.92
N GLN A 141 4.10 5.36 -8.93
CA GLN A 141 3.34 6.56 -9.28
C GLN A 141 1.98 6.65 -8.57
N ARG A 142 1.95 6.25 -7.30
CA ARG A 142 0.77 6.28 -6.42
C ARG A 142 0.95 7.36 -5.35
N SER A 143 -0.17 7.85 -4.82
CA SER A 143 -0.09 8.76 -3.68
C SER A 143 0.48 8.04 -2.46
N GLY A 144 1.18 8.75 -1.57
CA GLY A 144 1.72 8.13 -0.35
C GLY A 144 0.64 7.52 0.55
N ARG A 145 -0.58 8.12 0.53
CA ARG A 145 -1.76 7.56 1.19
C ARG A 145 -2.14 6.19 0.61
N THR A 146 -2.04 6.02 -0.71
CA THR A 146 -2.30 4.73 -1.37
C THR A 146 -1.28 3.69 -0.93
N ILE A 147 0.02 4.02 -0.96
CA ILE A 147 1.09 3.12 -0.52
C ILE A 147 0.87 2.67 0.93
N SER A 148 0.62 3.63 1.85
CA SER A 148 0.31 3.30 3.25
C SER A 148 -0.93 2.42 3.39
N LYS A 149 -2.01 2.72 2.66
CA LYS A 149 -3.22 1.92 2.69
C LYS A 149 -2.97 0.49 2.19
N CYS A 150 -2.22 0.33 1.10
CA CYS A 150 -1.84 -0.98 0.58
C CYS A 150 -1.04 -1.78 1.60
N PHE A 151 -0.03 -1.17 2.22
CA PHE A 151 0.76 -1.82 3.27
C PHE A 151 -0.15 -2.32 4.41
N SER A 152 -1.02 -1.46 4.94
CA SER A 152 -1.96 -1.83 6.00
C SER A 152 -2.97 -2.91 5.58
N THR A 153 -3.52 -2.83 4.37
CA THR A 153 -4.48 -3.84 3.90
C THR A 153 -3.82 -5.20 3.67
N VAL A 154 -2.60 -5.22 3.11
CA VAL A 154 -1.87 -6.47 2.86
C VAL A 154 -1.39 -7.11 4.17
N ILE A 155 -0.86 -6.34 5.13
CA ILE A 155 -0.44 -6.93 6.42
C ILE A 155 -1.62 -7.58 7.15
N HIS A 156 -2.81 -6.95 7.14
CA HIS A 156 -4.00 -7.57 7.73
C HIS A 156 -4.40 -8.86 7.02
N ALA A 157 -4.34 -8.90 5.68
CA ALA A 157 -4.61 -10.11 4.91
C ALA A 157 -3.57 -11.21 5.16
N VAL A 158 -2.30 -10.87 5.30
CA VAL A 158 -1.22 -11.82 5.66
C VAL A 158 -1.47 -12.41 7.05
N LEU A 159 -1.87 -11.59 8.03
CA LEU A 159 -2.19 -12.06 9.37
C LEU A 159 -3.35 -13.06 9.39
N GLN A 160 -4.30 -12.99 8.45
CA GLN A 160 -5.36 -14.01 8.32
C GLN A 160 -4.84 -15.37 7.82
N LEU A 161 -3.63 -15.42 7.23
CA LEU A 161 -3.03 -16.66 6.75
C LEU A 161 -2.35 -17.49 7.84
N HIS A 162 -2.20 -16.97 9.08
CA HIS A 162 -1.46 -17.65 10.14
C HIS A 162 -1.94 -19.09 10.36
N SER A 163 -3.26 -19.33 10.36
CA SER A 163 -3.85 -20.66 10.56
C SER A 163 -3.53 -21.66 9.44
N THR A 164 -3.18 -21.17 8.25
CA THR A 164 -2.76 -21.99 7.11
C THR A 164 -1.25 -22.15 7.04
N LEU A 165 -0.50 -21.11 7.41
CA LEU A 165 0.95 -21.07 7.28
C LEU A 165 1.66 -21.70 8.48
N TYR A 166 1.04 -21.69 9.66
CA TYR A 166 1.62 -22.30 10.84
C TYR A 166 1.42 -23.82 10.80
N ALA A 167 2.47 -24.54 11.17
CA ALA A 167 2.42 -25.97 11.35
C ALA A 167 1.48 -26.30 12.52
N LYS A 168 0.77 -27.43 12.39
CA LYS A 168 0.00 -27.95 13.53
C LYS A 168 0.97 -28.50 14.57
N PRO A 169 0.74 -28.25 15.87
CA PRO A 169 1.55 -28.84 16.92
C PRO A 169 1.42 -30.36 16.87
N GLN A 170 2.55 -31.06 16.73
CA GLN A 170 2.61 -32.52 16.74
C GLN A 170 3.72 -32.97 17.68
N PRO A 171 3.42 -33.79 18.69
CA PRO A 171 4.44 -34.31 19.59
C PRO A 171 5.36 -35.27 18.84
N ILE A 172 6.65 -35.21 19.17
CA ILE A 172 7.64 -36.16 18.66
C ILE A 172 7.34 -37.55 19.19
N THR A 173 7.24 -38.52 18.27
CA THR A 173 7.01 -39.93 18.55
C THR A 173 8.32 -40.72 18.55
N MET A 174 8.26 -41.98 19.01
CA MET A 174 9.38 -42.91 18.94
C MET A 174 9.80 -43.26 17.50
N GLU A 175 8.90 -43.04 16.55
CA GLU A 175 9.10 -43.30 15.12
C GLU A 175 9.81 -42.14 14.39
N CYS A 176 10.21 -41.08 15.12
CA CYS A 176 10.95 -39.98 14.55
C CYS A 176 12.28 -40.46 13.93
N GLU A 177 12.47 -40.17 12.64
CA GLU A 177 13.66 -40.54 11.89
C GLU A 177 14.91 -39.76 12.33
N ASP A 178 14.76 -38.52 12.81
CA ASP A 178 15.89 -37.72 13.30
C ASP A 178 16.26 -38.18 14.72
N ASP A 179 17.38 -38.90 14.83
CA ASP A 179 17.96 -39.39 16.08
C ASP A 179 18.10 -38.29 17.15
N ARG A 180 18.37 -37.03 16.74
CA ARG A 180 18.52 -35.90 17.67
C ARG A 180 17.20 -35.50 18.32
N TRP A 181 16.10 -35.63 17.59
CA TRP A 181 14.76 -35.27 18.06
C TRP A 181 14.09 -36.45 18.76
N ARG A 182 14.39 -37.70 18.36
CA ARG A 182 13.82 -38.92 18.96
C ARG A 182 14.07 -39.04 20.47
N THR A 183 15.14 -38.44 20.99
CA THR A 183 15.42 -38.40 22.44
C THR A 183 14.43 -37.52 23.20
N PHE A 184 13.76 -36.58 22.53
CA PHE A 184 12.80 -35.64 23.10
C PHE A 184 11.35 -36.07 22.83
N GLN A 185 11.00 -37.31 23.22
CA GLN A 185 9.64 -37.84 23.08
C GLN A 185 8.62 -36.91 23.76
N ASN A 186 7.47 -36.70 23.12
CA ASN A 186 6.41 -35.77 23.54
C ASN A 186 6.79 -34.28 23.51
N CYS A 187 7.95 -33.92 22.96
CA CYS A 187 8.22 -32.52 22.68
C CYS A 187 7.44 -32.07 21.45
N VAL A 188 6.78 -30.91 21.52
CA VAL A 188 6.01 -30.32 20.41
C VAL A 188 6.90 -29.43 19.53
N GLY A 189 7.88 -28.77 20.13
CA GLY A 189 8.78 -27.87 19.44
C GLY A 189 9.73 -27.14 20.39
N ALA A 190 10.61 -26.34 19.81
CA ALA A 190 11.52 -25.48 20.55
C ALA A 190 10.97 -24.05 20.59
N LEU A 191 10.89 -23.48 21.78
CA LEU A 191 10.53 -22.10 22.05
C LEU A 191 11.80 -21.26 22.20
N ASP A 192 11.85 -20.15 21.48
CA ASP A 192 12.93 -19.19 21.57
C ASP A 192 12.39 -17.76 21.36
N GLY A 193 13.15 -16.77 21.80
CA GLY A 193 12.80 -15.36 21.74
C GLY A 193 13.80 -14.55 20.94
N THR A 194 13.30 -13.67 20.07
CA THR A 194 14.13 -12.71 19.35
C THR A 194 13.70 -11.28 19.66
N TYR A 195 14.68 -10.42 19.94
CA TYR A 195 14.45 -9.00 20.13
C TYR A 195 14.43 -8.29 18.79
N ILE A 196 13.26 -7.75 18.43
CA ILE A 196 13.07 -6.90 17.26
C ILE A 196 13.06 -5.44 17.71
N ASP A 197 13.97 -4.63 17.16
CA ASP A 197 13.98 -3.19 17.45
C ASP A 197 12.66 -2.55 17.01
N VAL A 198 12.12 -1.67 17.86
CA VAL A 198 10.85 -0.97 17.59
C VAL A 198 11.03 0.53 17.69
N HIS A 199 10.28 1.25 16.86
CA HIS A 199 10.14 2.70 16.96
C HIS A 199 8.91 3.04 17.80
N ALA A 200 9.11 3.13 19.12
CA ALA A 200 8.08 3.50 20.07
C ALA A 200 8.02 5.02 20.30
N SER A 201 6.89 5.53 20.79
CA SER A 201 6.80 6.92 21.22
C SER A 201 7.65 7.14 22.49
N PRO A 202 8.13 8.36 22.79
CA PRO A 202 8.93 8.61 24.01
C PRO A 202 8.21 8.18 25.30
N ASN A 203 6.88 8.27 25.34
CA ASN A 203 6.07 7.85 26.49
C ASN A 203 6.03 6.32 26.66
N ASP A 204 6.24 5.58 25.58
CA ASP A 204 6.22 4.11 25.56
C ASP A 204 7.63 3.50 25.60
N HIS A 205 8.70 4.30 25.55
CA HIS A 205 10.07 3.80 25.57
C HIS A 205 10.33 2.86 26.76
N ASN A 206 9.80 3.19 27.93
CA ASN A 206 9.95 2.34 29.12
C ASN A 206 9.29 0.97 28.96
N ARG A 207 8.20 0.88 28.17
CA ARG A 207 7.51 -0.38 27.87
C ARG A 207 8.31 -1.26 26.93
N PHE A 208 9.02 -0.66 25.97
CA PHE A 208 9.82 -1.43 25.00
C PHE A 208 11.30 -1.50 25.37
N ARG A 209 11.68 -1.17 26.62
CA ARG A 209 13.09 -1.15 27.01
C ARG A 209 13.58 -2.55 27.36
N SER A 210 14.44 -3.10 26.53
CA SER A 210 15.15 -4.36 26.81
C SER A 210 16.16 -4.22 27.96
N ARG A 211 16.60 -5.35 28.51
CA ARG A 211 17.67 -5.42 29.53
C ARG A 211 18.98 -4.73 29.09
N LYS A 212 19.27 -4.74 27.78
CA LYS A 212 20.45 -4.09 27.19
C LYS A 212 20.24 -2.60 26.88
N GLY A 213 19.12 -2.02 27.31
CA GLY A 213 18.80 -0.60 27.12
C GLY A 213 18.32 -0.22 25.71
N ARG A 214 18.15 -1.19 24.80
CA ARG A 214 17.57 -0.97 23.46
C ARG A 214 16.04 -0.90 23.54
N ILE A 215 15.44 -0.11 22.65
CA ILE A 215 13.99 -0.07 22.44
C ILE A 215 13.61 -1.19 21.47
N ALA A 216 13.16 -2.32 22.00
CA ALA A 216 12.87 -3.55 21.27
C ALA A 216 11.72 -4.33 21.91
N THR A 217 10.96 -5.07 21.10
CA THR A 217 9.96 -6.02 21.58
C THR A 217 10.54 -7.43 21.50
N ASN A 218 10.27 -8.26 22.51
CA ASN A 218 10.61 -9.68 22.41
C ASN A 218 9.51 -10.40 21.64
N VAL A 219 9.86 -11.08 20.56
CA VAL A 219 8.96 -11.94 19.82
C VAL A 219 9.35 -13.38 20.12
N LEU A 220 8.46 -14.10 20.79
CA LEU A 220 8.63 -15.51 21.04
C LEU A 220 8.08 -16.29 19.85
N TYR A 221 8.71 -17.40 19.52
CA TYR A 221 8.23 -18.31 18.50
C TYR A 221 8.48 -19.74 18.93
N VAL A 222 7.62 -20.64 18.47
CA VAL A 222 7.79 -22.08 18.62
C VAL A 222 7.95 -22.68 17.25
N CYS A 223 9.02 -23.44 17.06
CA CYS A 223 9.29 -24.16 15.82
C CYS A 223 9.28 -25.68 16.04
N ASN A 224 8.72 -26.40 15.08
CA ASN A 224 8.81 -27.86 15.05
C ASN A 224 10.23 -28.31 14.63
N PRO A 225 10.55 -29.61 14.67
CA PRO A 225 11.84 -30.15 14.22
C PRO A 225 12.23 -29.79 12.78
N GLN A 226 11.25 -29.52 11.92
CA GLN A 226 11.41 -29.12 10.52
C GLN A 226 11.64 -27.61 10.36
N MET A 227 11.80 -26.86 11.45
CA MET A 227 11.98 -25.40 11.48
C MET A 227 10.77 -24.62 10.93
N GLU A 228 9.58 -25.21 11.01
CA GLU A 228 8.32 -24.56 10.66
C GLU A 228 7.73 -23.92 11.92
N PHE A 229 7.22 -22.69 11.78
CA PHE A 229 6.56 -22.00 12.88
C PHE A 229 5.25 -22.71 13.24
N ILE A 230 5.13 -23.11 14.50
CA ILE A 230 3.88 -23.57 15.11
C ILE A 230 3.12 -22.38 15.67
N TYR A 231 3.86 -21.44 16.27
CA TYR A 231 3.30 -20.27 16.93
C TYR A 231 4.29 -19.12 16.92
N VAL A 232 3.79 -17.89 16.84
CA VAL A 232 4.57 -16.65 16.96
C VAL A 232 3.80 -15.69 17.84
N PHE A 233 4.44 -15.23 18.91
CA PHE A 233 3.90 -14.34 19.92
C PHE A 233 4.71 -13.03 19.98
N PRO A 234 4.20 -11.93 19.42
CA PRO A 234 4.81 -10.62 19.61
C PRO A 234 4.44 -10.07 21.00
N GLY A 235 5.40 -9.96 21.93
CA GLY A 235 5.10 -9.72 23.34
C GLY A 235 5.69 -8.45 23.98
N TRP A 236 4.88 -7.88 24.89
CA TRP A 236 5.28 -7.21 26.15
C TRP A 236 4.20 -7.34 27.25
N GLU A 237 2.90 -7.27 26.92
CA GLU A 237 1.79 -7.36 27.89
C GLU A 237 1.39 -8.83 28.13
N ASP A 238 1.54 -9.34 29.36
CA ASP A 238 0.93 -10.58 29.84
C ASP A 238 1.78 -11.86 29.71
N GLN A 239 2.70 -12.00 30.65
CA GLN A 239 3.21 -13.32 31.10
C GLN A 239 2.07 -14.32 31.40
N LEU A 240 0.85 -13.83 31.65
CA LEU A 240 -0.38 -14.63 31.81
C LEU A 240 -0.82 -15.33 30.51
N GLN A 241 -0.60 -14.75 29.32
CA GLN A 241 -0.90 -15.43 28.04
C GLN A 241 0.13 -16.52 27.70
N MET A 242 1.37 -16.43 28.21
CA MET A 242 2.30 -17.56 28.15
C MET A 242 1.83 -18.73 29.02
N VAL A 243 1.18 -18.46 30.15
CA VAL A 243 0.60 -19.50 31.01
C VAL A 243 -0.62 -20.15 30.33
N GLU A 244 -1.50 -19.35 29.71
CA GLU A 244 -2.62 -19.86 28.89
C GLU A 244 -2.12 -20.64 27.65
N PHE A 245 -0.95 -20.29 27.10
CA PHE A 245 -0.26 -21.06 26.06
C PHE A 245 0.31 -22.40 26.56
N CYS A 246 0.79 -22.48 27.80
CA CYS A 246 1.14 -23.75 28.44
C CYS A 246 -0.10 -24.65 28.66
N GLU A 247 -1.28 -24.04 28.79
CA GLU A 247 -2.57 -24.71 28.98
C GLU A 247 -3.28 -25.09 27.66
N MET A 248 -2.57 -25.15 26.52
CA MET A 248 -3.15 -25.67 25.27
C MET A 248 -3.86 -27.01 25.57
N PRO A 249 -5.17 -27.12 25.33
CA PRO A 249 -5.91 -28.32 25.68
C PRO A 249 -5.34 -29.46 24.85
N SER A 250 -4.80 -30.47 25.55
CA SER A 250 -4.73 -31.83 25.04
C SER A 250 -6.04 -32.08 24.30
N GLN A 251 -6.00 -32.25 22.97
CA GLN A 251 -7.23 -32.41 22.22
C GLN A 251 -8.04 -33.52 22.87
N GLU A 252 -9.27 -33.18 23.30
CA GLU A 252 -10.20 -34.14 23.89
C GLU A 252 -10.32 -35.32 22.92
N GLY A 253 -9.89 -36.50 23.38
CA GLY A 253 -10.06 -37.75 22.66
C GLY A 253 -8.82 -38.61 22.42
N SER A 254 -7.64 -38.25 22.93
CA SER A 254 -6.47 -39.14 22.85
C SER A 254 -5.87 -39.43 24.22
N GLU A 255 -5.99 -40.68 24.66
CA GLU A 255 -5.37 -41.24 25.87
C GLU A 255 -3.83 -41.18 25.78
N PHE A 256 -3.22 -40.00 25.94
CA PHE A 256 -1.77 -39.88 26.11
C PHE A 256 -1.45 -39.41 27.55
N HIS A 257 -1.13 -40.38 28.40
CA HIS A 257 -0.72 -40.21 29.80
C HIS A 257 0.69 -39.63 30.00
N LYS A 258 1.19 -38.76 29.11
CA LYS A 258 2.41 -37.96 29.32
C LYS A 258 2.16 -36.53 28.87
N SER A 259 2.43 -35.56 29.76
CA SER A 259 2.31 -34.14 29.44
C SER A 259 3.25 -33.79 28.28
N VAL A 260 2.69 -33.17 27.25
CA VAL A 260 3.43 -32.57 26.14
C VAL A 260 4.25 -31.38 26.65
N TYR A 261 5.42 -31.12 26.07
CA TYR A 261 6.29 -30.02 26.49
C TYR A 261 7.02 -29.34 25.33
N TYR A 262 7.59 -28.18 25.60
CA TYR A 262 8.46 -27.43 24.69
C TYR A 262 9.90 -27.41 25.21
N LEU A 263 10.86 -27.50 24.30
CA LEU A 263 12.26 -27.21 24.62
C LEU A 263 12.44 -25.70 24.72
N VAL A 264 13.20 -25.24 25.70
CA VAL A 264 13.47 -23.82 25.95
C VAL A 264 14.96 -23.58 26.16
N ASP A 265 15.41 -22.34 26.02
CA ASP A 265 16.79 -21.97 26.36
C ASP A 265 17.04 -22.03 27.88
N GLY A 266 18.32 -22.01 28.29
CA GLY A 266 18.71 -22.05 29.71
C GLY A 266 18.35 -20.79 30.52
N GLY A 267 17.76 -19.78 29.89
CA GLY A 267 17.19 -18.61 30.56
C GLY A 267 15.77 -18.86 31.10
N TYR A 268 15.12 -19.94 30.69
CA TYR A 268 13.81 -20.35 31.20
C TYR A 268 13.94 -21.33 32.37
N ALA A 269 13.00 -21.27 33.31
CA ALA A 269 12.93 -22.23 34.41
C ALA A 269 12.29 -23.54 33.94
N ASN A 270 12.81 -24.66 34.43
CA ASN A 270 12.15 -25.97 34.29
C ASN A 270 10.84 -25.97 35.09
N CYS A 271 9.70 -26.10 34.40
CA CYS A 271 8.37 -26.25 34.99
C CYS A 271 7.47 -27.10 34.07
N GLU A 272 6.23 -27.34 34.48
CA GLU A 272 5.29 -28.12 33.65
C GLU A 272 5.12 -27.49 32.25
N GLY A 273 5.34 -28.30 31.21
CA GLY A 273 5.30 -27.85 29.82
C GLY A 273 6.62 -27.29 29.26
N PHE A 274 7.67 -27.11 30.07
CA PHE A 274 8.98 -26.60 29.61
C PHE A 274 10.17 -27.44 30.08
N LEU A 275 11.09 -27.69 29.15
CA LEU A 275 12.35 -28.39 29.41
C LEU A 275 13.54 -27.53 28.95
N ALA A 276 14.28 -27.00 29.92
CA ALA A 276 15.53 -26.25 29.76
C ALA A 276 16.75 -27.17 30.00
N PRO A 277 17.91 -26.87 29.38
CA PRO A 277 19.17 -27.56 29.69
C PRO A 277 19.52 -27.46 31.18
N VAL A 278 19.92 -28.59 31.77
CA VAL A 278 20.37 -28.69 33.18
C VAL A 278 21.89 -28.52 33.27
#